data_AF-B1KGZ5-F1
#
_entry.id   AF-B1KGZ5-F1
#
_cell.length_a   1.000
_cell.length_b   1.000
_cell.length_c   1.000
_cell.angle_alpha   90.00
_cell.angle_beta   90.00
_cell.angle_gamma   90.00
#
_symmetry.space_group_name_H-M   'P 1'
#
loop_
_entity.id
_entity.type
_entity.pdbx_description
1 polymer ?
#
loop_
_entity_poly.entity_id
_entity_poly.type
_entity_poly.pdbx_seq_one_letter_code
_entity_poly.pdbx_strand_id
1 'polypeptide(L)'
;MSKFTLLKPLEWYMYGQGFILVGWLYVQIVLSPMAILSIASLIFIDIQGEDTSFTILYFASGIGFIAGLVWAERIRRTIGILTFHSFLLSTPEIEGWRDRDGKVISRQKPNKS
;
A
#
# COMPACT_ATOMS: atom_id res chain seq x y z
N MET A 1 13.35 -36.56 15.57
CA MET A 1 12.53 -35.74 14.66
C MET A 1 13.45 -34.73 13.99
N SER A 2 13.76 -34.86 12.69
CA SER A 2 14.80 -34.08 12.04
C SER A 2 14.42 -32.59 11.98
N LYS A 3 15.33 -31.71 12.41
CA LYS A 3 15.16 -30.23 12.35
C LYS A 3 14.71 -29.74 10.97
N PHE A 4 15.08 -30.47 9.91
CA PHE A 4 14.72 -30.20 8.51
C PHE A 4 13.21 -30.20 8.20
N THR A 5 12.41 -30.98 8.94
CA THR A 5 10.96 -31.10 8.70
C THR A 5 10.16 -29.91 9.26
N LEU A 6 10.68 -29.22 10.27
CA LEU A 6 10.06 -28.03 10.86
C LEU A 6 10.54 -26.73 10.20
N LEU A 7 11.78 -26.71 9.68
CA LEU A 7 12.37 -25.52 9.06
C LEU A 7 11.67 -25.13 7.74
N LYS A 8 11.39 -26.10 6.86
CA LYS A 8 10.73 -25.84 5.57
C LYS A 8 9.35 -25.16 5.68
N PRO A 9 8.40 -25.67 6.49
CA PRO A 9 7.11 -24.99 6.64
C PRO A 9 7.23 -23.62 7.32
N LEU A 10 8.21 -23.43 8.22
CA LEU A 10 8.48 -22.14 8.83
C LEU A 10 9.01 -21.12 7.81
N GLU A 11 9.96 -21.51 6.96
CA GLU A 11 10.46 -20.67 5.87
C GLU A 11 9.32 -20.25 4.94
N TRP A 12 8.46 -21.20 4.56
CA TRP A 12 7.33 -20.93 3.68
C TRP A 12 6.33 -19.96 4.28
N TYR A 13 6.07 -20.09 5.59
CA TYR A 13 5.22 -19.17 6.34
C TYR A 13 5.80 -17.75 6.34
N MET A 14 7.11 -17.60 6.60
CA MET A 14 7.78 -16.30 6.57
C MET A 14 7.73 -15.64 5.19
N TYR A 15 8.01 -16.40 4.12
CA TYR A 15 7.89 -15.88 2.76
C TYR A 15 6.45 -15.53 2.38
N GLY A 16 5.50 -16.37 2.78
CA GLY A 16 4.06 -16.16 2.55
C GLY A 16 3.58 -14.87 3.20
N GLN A 17 3.95 -14.62 4.46
CA GLN A 17 3.63 -13.37 5.16
C GLN A 17 4.20 -12.14 4.44
N GLY A 18 5.44 -12.22 3.95
CA GLY A 18 6.04 -11.15 3.16
C GLY A 18 5.24 -10.84 1.90
N PHE A 19 4.83 -11.87 1.16
CA PHE A 19 4.03 -11.73 -0.06
C PHE A 19 2.63 -11.15 0.24
N ILE A 20 2.00 -11.60 1.30
CA ILE A 20 0.69 -11.10 1.75
C ILE A 20 0.78 -9.64 2.13
N LEU A 21 1.81 -9.22 2.87
CA LEU A 21 2.00 -7.81 3.25
C LEU A 21 2.16 -6.89 2.04
N VAL A 22 2.94 -7.34 1.03
CA VAL A 22 3.10 -6.59 -0.22
C VAL A 22 1.77 -6.52 -0.97
N GLY A 23 1.09 -7.66 -1.14
CA GLY A 23 -0.21 -7.69 -1.81
C GLY A 23 -1.24 -6.79 -1.12
N TRP A 24 -1.27 -6.82 0.21
CA TRP A 24 -2.19 -6.01 1.02
C TRP A 24 -1.98 -4.51 0.84
N LEU A 25 -0.72 -4.06 0.78
CA LEU A 25 -0.38 -2.66 0.49
C LEU A 25 -0.91 -2.23 -0.87
N TYR A 26 -0.74 -3.05 -1.91
CA TYR A 26 -1.25 -2.73 -3.24
C TYR A 26 -2.78 -2.66 -3.24
N VAL A 27 -3.45 -3.62 -2.60
CA VAL A 27 -4.91 -3.62 -2.50
C VAL A 27 -5.41 -2.34 -1.85
N GLN A 28 -4.86 -1.93 -0.70
CA GLN A 28 -5.29 -0.71 0.00
C GLN A 28 -5.09 0.56 -0.85
N ILE A 29 -3.94 0.68 -1.51
CA ILE A 29 -3.62 1.87 -2.31
C ILE A 29 -4.42 1.90 -3.60
N VAL A 30 -4.58 0.76 -4.28
CA VAL A 30 -5.30 0.68 -5.56
C VAL A 30 -6.80 0.88 -5.39
N LEU A 31 -7.39 0.32 -4.33
CA LEU A 31 -8.82 0.47 -4.05
C LEU A 31 -9.22 1.93 -3.79
N SER A 32 -8.32 2.76 -3.28
CA SER A 32 -8.63 4.17 -2.97
C SER A 32 -9.03 4.99 -4.21
N PRO A 33 -8.21 5.14 -5.27
CA PRO A 33 -8.59 5.83 -6.48
C PRO A 33 -9.69 5.11 -7.27
N MET A 34 -9.75 3.77 -7.22
CA MET A 34 -10.87 3.02 -7.80
C MET A 34 -12.21 3.43 -7.15
N ALA A 35 -12.26 3.46 -5.81
CA ALA A 35 -13.47 3.84 -5.08
C ALA A 35 -13.83 5.30 -5.34
N ILE A 36 -12.87 6.22 -5.28
CA ILE A 36 -13.11 7.65 -5.52
C ILE A 36 -13.71 7.89 -6.91
N LEU A 37 -13.10 7.31 -7.95
CA LEU A 37 -13.59 7.49 -9.32
C LEU A 37 -14.91 6.76 -9.58
N SER A 38 -15.11 5.59 -8.98
CA SER A 38 -16.38 4.86 -9.08
C SER A 38 -17.52 5.65 -8.40
N ILE A 39 -17.29 6.21 -7.22
CA ILE A 39 -18.28 7.06 -6.52
C ILE A 39 -18.57 8.32 -7.33
N ALA A 40 -17.53 8.99 -7.87
CA ALA A 40 -17.72 10.14 -8.74
C ALA A 40 -18.52 9.81 -10.00
N SER A 41 -18.35 8.61 -10.55
CA SER A 41 -19.10 8.18 -11.72
C SER A 41 -20.59 7.98 -11.45
N LEU A 42 -21.03 7.72 -10.21
CA LEU A 42 -22.45 7.59 -9.85
C LEU A 42 -23.24 8.87 -10.14
N ILE A 43 -22.59 10.05 -10.05
CA ILE A 43 -23.22 11.34 -10.38
C ILE A 43 -23.62 11.39 -11.86
N PHE A 44 -22.83 10.76 -12.75
CA PHE A 44 -23.13 10.70 -14.18
C PHE A 44 -24.23 9.70 -14.51
N ILE A 45 -24.43 8.69 -13.66
CA ILE A 45 -25.47 7.68 -13.83
C ILE A 45 -26.87 8.31 -13.73
N ASP A 46 -27.03 9.23 -12.79
CA ASP A 46 -28.28 9.97 -12.57
C ASP A 46 -28.68 10.85 -13.78
N ILE A 47 -27.71 11.26 -14.59
CA ILE A 47 -27.92 12.24 -15.67
C ILE A 47 -28.13 11.58 -17.04
N GLN A 48 -27.47 10.46 -17.34
CA GLN A 48 -27.37 9.90 -18.70
C GLN A 48 -28.14 8.59 -18.98
N GLY A 49 -28.82 8.02 -17.98
CA GLY A 49 -29.63 6.79 -18.15
C GLY A 49 -28.81 5.49 -18.12
N GLU A 50 -29.46 4.36 -17.82
CA GLU A 50 -28.81 3.12 -17.33
C GLU A 50 -27.77 2.48 -18.28
N ASP A 51 -27.98 2.47 -19.60
CA ASP A 51 -27.09 1.75 -20.53
C ASP A 51 -25.71 2.42 -20.68
N THR A 52 -25.67 3.74 -20.79
CA THR A 52 -24.41 4.52 -20.90
C THR A 52 -23.68 4.55 -19.55
N SER A 53 -24.42 4.43 -18.46
CA SER A 53 -23.96 4.58 -17.09
C SER A 53 -22.98 3.51 -16.63
N PHE A 54 -23.23 2.24 -16.95
CA PHE A 54 -22.31 1.16 -16.60
C PHE A 54 -20.97 1.25 -17.33
N THR A 55 -20.99 1.72 -18.57
CA THR A 55 -19.76 1.93 -19.36
C THR A 55 -18.87 2.97 -18.68
N ILE A 56 -19.43 4.11 -18.28
CA ILE A 56 -18.69 5.17 -17.57
C ILE A 56 -18.12 4.65 -16.26
N LEU A 57 -18.89 3.88 -15.49
CA LEU A 57 -18.43 3.26 -14.25
C LEU A 57 -17.24 2.33 -14.48
N TYR A 58 -17.29 1.44 -15.48
CA TYR A 58 -16.18 0.54 -15.79
C TYR A 58 -14.93 1.29 -16.24
N PHE A 59 -15.08 2.34 -17.06
CA PHE A 59 -13.95 3.17 -17.47
C PHE A 59 -13.35 3.94 -16.29
N ALA A 60 -14.17 4.54 -15.43
CA ALA A 60 -13.73 5.27 -14.25
C ALA A 60 -12.98 4.34 -13.27
N SER A 61 -13.51 3.14 -13.03
CA SER A 61 -12.87 2.13 -12.20
C SER A 61 -11.55 1.64 -12.81
N GLY A 62 -11.51 1.41 -14.13
CA GLY A 62 -10.30 1.02 -14.86
C GLY A 62 -9.20 2.09 -14.79
N ILE A 63 -9.55 3.36 -14.95
CA ILE A 63 -8.62 4.49 -14.77
C ILE A 63 -8.13 4.54 -13.32
N GLY A 64 -9.04 4.35 -12.35
CA GLY A 64 -8.70 4.29 -10.93
C GLY A 64 -7.75 3.15 -10.61
N PHE A 65 -7.91 2.00 -11.24
CA PHE A 65 -7.02 0.84 -11.08
C PHE A 65 -5.60 1.16 -11.57
N ILE A 66 -5.47 1.73 -12.78
CA ILE A 66 -4.15 2.10 -13.34
C ILE A 66 -3.48 3.18 -12.48
N ALA A 67 -4.22 4.23 -12.12
CA ALA A 67 -3.70 5.29 -11.25
C ALA A 67 -3.27 4.73 -9.88
N GLY A 68 -4.07 3.82 -9.33
CA GLY A 68 -3.78 3.08 -8.11
C GLY A 68 -2.52 2.25 -8.18
N LEU A 69 -2.28 1.52 -9.28
CA LEU A 69 -1.08 0.73 -9.46
C LEU A 69 0.18 1.60 -9.53
N VAL A 70 0.13 2.70 -10.29
CA VAL A 70 1.23 3.65 -10.39
C VAL A 70 1.53 4.28 -9.02
N TRP A 71 0.48 4.63 -8.27
CA TRP A 71 0.63 5.21 -6.95
C TRP A 71 1.16 4.20 -5.93
N ALA A 72 0.70 2.95 -5.95
CA ALA A 72 1.18 1.87 -5.09
C ALA A 72 2.67 1.61 -5.33
N GLU A 73 3.10 1.55 -6.59
CA GLU A 73 4.53 1.39 -6.93
C GLU A 73 5.36 2.59 -6.46
N ARG A 74 4.83 3.82 -6.56
CA ARG A 74 5.50 5.01 -6.05
C ARG A 74 5.66 4.97 -4.53
N ILE A 75 4.62 4.63 -3.79
CA ILE A 75 4.65 4.52 -2.32
C ILE A 75 5.62 3.41 -1.88
N ARG A 76 5.59 2.25 -2.57
CA ARG A 76 6.53 1.15 -2.33
C ARG A 76 7.99 1.60 -2.45
N ARG A 77 8.32 2.40 -3.47
CA ARG A 77 9.69 2.89 -3.72
C ARG A 77 10.12 3.99 -2.75
N THR A 78 9.21 4.86 -2.33
CA THR A 78 9.55 6.03 -1.49
C THR A 78 9.54 5.70 0.00
N ILE A 79 8.44 5.13 0.49
CA ILE A 79 8.18 4.96 1.93
C ILE A 79 8.62 3.57 2.39
N GLY A 80 8.39 2.55 1.57
CA GLY A 80 8.60 1.15 1.94
C GLY A 80 7.37 0.56 2.64
N ILE A 81 7.22 -0.77 2.55
CA ILE A 81 6.00 -1.49 2.97
C ILE A 81 5.77 -1.45 4.49
N LEU A 82 6.84 -1.58 5.28
CA LEU A 82 6.79 -1.57 6.74
C LEU A 82 6.38 -0.20 7.29
N THR A 83 7.03 0.86 6.79
CA THR A 83 6.73 2.25 7.16
C THR A 83 5.31 2.66 6.76
N PHE A 84 4.79 2.17 5.64
CA PHE A 84 3.40 2.42 5.24
C PHE A 84 2.40 1.76 6.21
N HIS A 85 2.65 0.51 6.61
CA HIS A 85 1.81 -0.16 7.59
C HIS A 85 1.88 0.48 8.98
N SER A 86 3.06 0.87 9.45
CA SER A 86 3.21 1.56 10.73
C SER A 86 2.53 2.94 10.71
N PHE A 87 2.57 3.64 9.58
CA PHE A 87 1.82 4.87 9.37
C PHE A 87 0.30 4.66 9.48
N LEU A 88 -0.24 3.60 8.86
CA LEU A 88 -1.65 3.25 8.98
C LEU A 88 -2.05 2.83 10.39
N LEU A 89 -1.15 2.17 11.12
CA LEU A 89 -1.34 1.75 12.51
C LEU A 89 -1.09 2.87 13.51
N SER A 90 -0.93 4.12 13.06
CA SER A 90 -0.69 5.30 13.88
C SER A 90 0.47 5.12 14.88
N THR A 91 1.44 4.27 14.55
CA THR A 91 2.66 4.04 15.35
C THR A 91 3.92 4.31 14.52
N PRO A 92 4.02 5.49 13.86
CA PRO A 92 5.20 5.83 13.06
C PRO A 92 6.47 5.98 13.92
N GLU A 93 6.29 6.24 15.22
CA GLU A 93 7.37 6.50 16.19
C GLU A 93 8.19 5.28 16.61
N ILE A 94 7.73 4.05 16.35
CA ILE A 94 8.55 2.85 16.55
C ILE A 94 9.62 2.73 15.45
N GLU A 95 9.46 3.43 14.31
CA GLU A 95 10.45 3.53 13.24
C GLU A 95 11.27 4.84 13.29
N GLY A 96 11.65 5.33 14.47
CA GLY A 96 12.43 6.56 14.72
C GLY A 96 13.86 6.63 14.11
N TRP A 97 14.14 5.89 13.03
CA TRP A 97 15.39 5.92 12.28
C TRP A 97 15.32 6.77 11.00
N ARG A 98 14.12 7.24 10.58
CA ARG A 98 13.94 8.15 9.43
C ARG A 98 13.19 9.43 9.81
N ASP A 99 13.72 10.56 9.34
CA ASP A 99 13.08 11.89 9.42
C ASP A 99 11.80 11.94 8.55
N ARG A 100 10.93 12.96 8.73
CA ARG A 100 9.73 13.18 7.90
C ARG A 100 10.02 13.25 6.40
N ASP A 101 11.25 13.60 6.04
CA ASP A 101 11.77 13.65 4.67
C ASP A 101 12.46 12.35 4.21
N GLY A 102 12.37 11.26 4.98
CA GLY A 102 12.95 9.95 4.66
C GLY A 102 14.47 9.84 4.85
N LYS A 103 15.12 10.87 5.42
CA LYS A 103 16.56 10.83 5.73
C LYS A 103 16.83 10.00 6.98
N VAL A 104 17.85 9.14 6.92
CA VAL A 104 18.29 8.35 8.07
C VAL A 104 18.86 9.29 9.14
N ILE A 105 18.27 9.29 10.34
CA ILE A 105 18.75 10.09 11.46
C ILE A 105 20.02 9.42 12.00
N SER A 106 21.17 9.81 11.47
CA SER A 106 22.47 9.42 12.01
C SER A 106 22.57 9.93 13.46
N ARG A 107 22.70 9.03 14.43
CA ARG A 107 23.04 9.37 15.82
C ARG A 107 24.24 10.32 15.81
N GLN A 108 24.03 11.61 16.14
CA GLN A 108 25.14 12.51 16.41
C GLN A 108 25.93 11.93 17.58
N LYS A 109 27.21 11.63 17.35
CA LYS A 109 28.12 11.22 18.43
C LYS A 109 28.13 12.33 19.50
N PRO A 110 27.99 11.99 20.80
CA PRO A 110 28.05 12.99 21.85
C PRO A 110 29.42 13.67 21.80
N ASN A 111 29.42 14.99 21.67
CA ASN A 111 30.63 15.80 21.73
C ASN A 111 31.14 15.74 23.18
N LYS A 112 32.28 15.07 23.40
CA LYS A 112 32.94 15.06 24.70
C LYS A 112 33.63 16.42 24.85
N SER A 113 33.04 17.31 25.65
CA SER A 113 33.70 18.50 26.20
C SER A 113 34.59 18.12 27.37
#